data_AF-A0AAX2I390-F1
#
_entry.id   AF-A0AAX2I390-F1
#
_cell.length_a   1.000
_cell.length_b   1.000
_cell.length_c   1.000
_cell.angle_alpha   90.00
_cell.angle_beta   90.00
_cell.angle_gamma   90.00
#
_symmetry.space_group_name_H-M   'P 1'
#
loop_
_entity.id
_entity.type
_entity.pdbx_description
1 polymer ?
#
loop_
_entity_poly.entity_id
_entity_poly.type
_entity_poly.pdbx_seq_one_letter_code
_entity_poly.pdbx_strand_id
1 'polypeptide(L)' 'MEKEKKTLFGHKTPAMMQLSEQLESSLHNSPLVPEEKLALIMKLCVLLFRENKTDAAEMKVSDGRILKLTLEKTSSVLH' A
#
# COMPACT_ATOMS: atom_id res chain seq x y z
N MET A 1 0.29 -11.91 26.46
CA MET A 1 -0.16 -12.21 25.08
C MET A 1 -0.13 -10.92 24.30
N GLU A 2 1.02 -10.64 23.68
CA GLU A 2 1.19 -9.46 22.84
C GLU A 2 0.46 -9.73 21.51
N LYS A 3 -0.57 -8.93 21.21
CA LYS A 3 -1.26 -9.01 19.93
C LYS A 3 -0.24 -8.64 18.86
N GLU A 4 0.27 -9.62 18.13
CA GLU A 4 1.05 -9.39 16.92
C GLU A 4 0.22 -8.44 16.03
N LYS A 5 0.66 -7.18 15.97
CA LYS A 5 0.15 -6.22 15.01
C LYS A 5 0.58 -6.75 13.66
N LYS A 6 -0.29 -7.52 13.00
CA LYS A 6 -0.16 -7.90 11.59
C LYS A 6 -0.08 -6.62 10.77
N THR A 7 1.13 -6.10 10.61
CA THR A 7 1.42 -5.15 9.55
C THR A 7 1.37 -5.95 8.26
N LEU A 8 0.68 -5.44 7.23
CA LEU A 8 0.60 -6.06 5.91
C LEU A 8 1.99 -6.38 5.30
N PHE A 9 3.03 -5.74 5.83
CA PHE A 9 4.40 -5.81 5.36
C PHE A 9 5.37 -6.51 6.33
N GLY A 10 4.87 -7.17 7.38
CA GLY A 10 5.70 -7.69 8.49
C GLY A 10 6.48 -8.99 8.20
N HIS A 11 6.05 -9.80 7.23
CA HIS A 11 6.73 -11.04 6.85
C HIS A 11 7.17 -10.97 5.39
N LYS A 12 8.45 -10.67 5.13
CA LYS A 12 9.02 -10.71 3.78
C LYS A 12 9.26 -12.17 3.38
N THR A 13 8.25 -12.81 2.79
CA THR A 13 8.45 -14.11 2.13
C THR A 13 9.29 -13.91 0.86
N PRO A 14 10.04 -14.91 0.38
CA PRO A 14 10.75 -14.82 -0.89
C PRO A 14 9.85 -14.42 -2.06
N ALA A 15 8.60 -14.89 -2.06
CA ALA A 15 7.59 -14.52 -3.05
C ALA A 15 7.21 -13.04 -2.99
N MET A 16 7.07 -12.45 -1.79
CA MET A 16 6.81 -11.01 -1.64
C MET A 16 7.99 -10.16 -2.12
N MET A 17 9.22 -10.63 -1.91
CA MET A 17 10.42 -9.93 -2.37
C MET A 17 10.52 -9.92 -3.90
N GLN A 18 10.32 -11.08 -4.54
CA GLN A 18 10.27 -11.19 -6.00
C GLN A 18 9.16 -10.33 -6.61
N LEU A 19 7.97 -10.33 -6.00
CA LEU A 19 6.87 -9.48 -6.45
C LEU A 19 7.21 -7.99 -6.35
N SER A 20 7.86 -7.57 -5.25
CA SER A 20 8.30 -6.18 -5.05
C SER A 20 9.29 -5.75 -6.14
N GLU A 21 10.31 -6.57 -6.41
CA GLU A 21 11.32 -6.29 -7.44
C GLU A 21 10.70 -6.20 -8.83
N GLN A 22 9.76 -7.09 -9.16
CA GLN A 22 9.05 -7.08 -10.44
C GLN A 22 8.20 -5.83 -10.61
N LEU A 23 7.50 -5.40 -9.56
CA LEU A 23 6.68 -4.18 -9.57
C LEU A 23 7.55 -2.93 -9.72
N GLU A 24 8.64 -2.84 -8.98
CA GLU A 24 9.59 -1.73 -9.07
C GLU A 24 10.20 -1.62 -10.46
N SER A 25 10.69 -2.74 -11.01
CA SER A 25 11.26 -2.78 -12.36
C SER A 25 10.23 -2.41 -13.43
N SER A 26 9.01 -2.95 -13.35
CA SER A 26 7.93 -2.65 -14.30
C SER A 26 7.52 -1.18 -14.27
N LEU A 27 7.43 -0.59 -13.07
CA LEU A 27 7.08 0.82 -12.92
C LEU A 27 8.22 1.75 -13.38
N HIS A 28 9.46 1.39 -13.10
CA HIS A 28 10.63 2.16 -13.54
C HIS A 28 10.70 2.21 -15.07
N ASN A 29 10.61 1.05 -15.72
CA ASN A 29 10.72 0.89 -17.18
C ASN A 29 9.44 1.26 -17.95
N SER A 30 8.35 1.56 -17.24
CA SER A 30 7.10 1.95 -17.86
C SER A 30 7.23 3.29 -18.60
N PRO A 31 6.62 3.44 -19.79
CA PRO A 31 6.61 4.69 -20.56
C PRO A 31 5.72 5.78 -19.97
N LEU A 32 5.00 5.48 -18.89
CA LEU A 32 4.11 6.42 -18.21
C LEU A 32 4.88 7.63 -17.67
N VAL A 33 4.24 8.80 -17.70
CA VAL A 33 4.78 9.99 -17.03
C VAL A 33 4.67 9.84 -15.50
N PRO A 34 5.44 10.60 -14.70
CA PRO A 34 5.44 10.46 -13.24
C PRO A 34 4.05 10.51 -12.59
N GLU A 35 3.17 11.37 -13.08
CA GLU A 35 1.81 11.55 -12.58
C GLU A 35 0.96 10.29 -12.82
N GLU A 36 1.10 9.66 -13.97
CA GLU A 36 0.40 8.42 -14.31
C GLU A 36 0.93 7.23 -13.50
N LYS A 37 2.25 7.19 -13.26
CA LYS A 37 2.88 6.20 -12.36
C LYS A 37 2.32 6.32 -10.94
N LEU A 38 2.22 7.56 -10.44
CA LEU A 38 1.62 7.83 -9.14
C LEU A 38 0.15 7.39 -9.09
N ALA A 39 -0.65 7.73 -10.10
CA ALA A 39 -2.04 7.32 -10.19
C ALA A 39 -2.22 5.79 -10.19
N LEU A 40 -1.33 5.07 -10.88
CA LEU A 40 -1.32 3.61 -10.90
C LEU A 40 -1.00 3.02 -9.51
N ILE A 41 0.04 3.54 -8.82
CA ILE A 41 0.37 3.13 -7.45
C ILE A 41 -0.83 3.34 -6.52
N MET A 42 -1.45 4.53 -6.58
CA MET A 42 -2.63 4.84 -5.76
C MET A 42 -3.79 3.87 -6.03
N LYS A 43 -4.07 3.57 -7.31
CA LYS A 43 -5.11 2.60 -7.69
C LYS A 43 -4.82 1.20 -7.12
N LEU A 44 -3.57 0.75 -7.17
CA LEU A 44 -3.15 -0.53 -6.60
C LEU A 44 -3.31 -0.56 -5.08
N CYS A 45 -2.98 0.53 -4.38
CA CYS A 45 -3.23 0.65 -2.94
C CYS A 45 -4.72 0.55 -2.60
N VAL A 46 -5.60 1.20 -3.38
CA VAL A 46 -7.06 1.12 -3.19
C VAL A 46 -7.57 -0.30 -3.42
N LEU A 47 -7.08 -1.00 -4.44
CA LEU A 47 -7.44 -2.40 -4.68
C LEU A 47 -6.99 -3.29 -3.51
N LEU A 48 -5.77 -3.09 -3.01
CA LEU A 48 -5.27 -3.83 -1.86
C LEU A 48 -6.15 -3.63 -0.62
N PHE A 49 -6.63 -2.40 -0.38
CA PHE A 49 -7.54 -2.10 0.73
C PHE A 49 -8.86 -2.84 0.60
N ARG A 50 -9.42 -2.89 -0.61
CA ARG A 50 -10.66 -3.64 -0.91
C ARG A 50 -10.49 -5.14 -0.68
N GLU A 51 -9.43 -5.74 -1.21
CA GLU A 51 -9.16 -7.18 -1.07
C GLU A 51 -8.98 -7.59 0.40
N ASN A 52 -8.30 -6.75 1.18
CA ASN A 52 -8.07 -7.00 2.60
C ASN A 52 -9.22 -6.54 3.51
N LYS A 53 -10.32 -6.02 2.93
CA LYS A 53 -11.46 -5.44 3.66
C LYS A 53 -11.01 -4.47 4.77
N THR A 54 -9.97 -3.70 4.48
CA THR A 54 -9.38 -2.71 5.39
C THR A 54 -9.55 -1.33 4.81
N ASP A 55 -9.76 -0.34 5.67
CA ASP A 55 -9.79 1.08 5.32
C ASP A 55 -8.45 1.77 5.58
N ALA A 56 -7.44 1.02 6.03
CA ALA A 56 -6.10 1.55 6.23
C ALA A 56 -4.99 0.54 5.88
N ALA A 57 -3.85 1.06 5.44
CA ALA A 57 -2.58 0.35 5.52
C ALA A 57 -1.54 1.17 6.28
N GLU A 58 -0.73 0.45 7.06
CA GLU A 58 0.33 1.00 7.87
C GLU A 58 1.66 0.37 7.43
N MET A 59 2.68 1.20 7.30
CA MET A 59 4.05 0.79 6.97
C MET A 59 5.01 1.42 7.97
N LYS A 60 5.86 0.59 8.58
CA LYS A 60 6.98 1.08 9.39
C LYS A 60 8.15 1.40 8.48
N VAL A 61 8.61 2.64 8.47
CA VAL A 61 9.78 3.08 7.71
C VAL A 61 11.07 2.85 8.52
N SER A 62 12.21 2.92 7.85
CA SER A 62 13.54 2.59 8.41
C SER A 62 13.94 3.48 9.60
N ASP A 63 13.45 4.73 9.64
CA ASP A 63 13.65 5.64 10.77
C ASP A 63 12.74 5.36 11.98
N GLY A 64 11.93 4.30 11.90
CA GLY A 64 11.04 3.86 12.96
C GLY A 64 9.65 4.52 12.97
N ARG A 65 9.41 5.55 12.14
CA ARG A 65 8.07 6.15 11.99
C ARG A 65 7.10 5.16 11.33
N ILE A 66 5.81 5.40 11.55
CA ILE A 66 4.74 4.67 10.89
C ILE A 66 4.06 5.61 9.90
N LEU A 67 4.12 5.27 8.62
CA LEU A 67 3.31 5.89 7.58
C LEU A 67 1.98 5.16 7.51
N LYS A 68 0.88 5.90 7.55
CA LYS A 68 -0.48 5.38 7.48
C LYS A 68 -1.20 6.00 6.31
N LEU A 69 -1.77 5.16 5.46
CA LEU A 69 -2.66 5.55 4.37
C LEU A 69 -4.06 5.07 4.74
N THR A 70 -5.02 5.99 4.84
CA THR A 70 -6.42 5.71 5.17
C THR A 70 -7.32 6.07 3.98
N LEU A 71 -8.26 5.20 3.65
CA LEU A 71 -9.36 5.53 2.78
C LEU A 71 -10.39 6.33 3.59
N GLU A 72 -10.44 7.64 3.38
CA GLU A 72 -11.48 8.46 4.00
C GLU A 72 -12.85 7.97 3.52
N LYS A 73 -13.66 7.49 4.46
CA LYS A 73 -15.10 7.35 4.23
C LYS A 73 -15.64 8.77 4.22
N THR A 74 -15.93 9.31 3.05
CA THR A 74 -16.77 10.50 2.96
C THR A 74 -18.10 10.14 3.60
N SER A 75 -18.31 10.57 4.84
CA SER A 75 -19.63 10.53 5.45
C SER A 75 -20.49 11.44 4.59
N SER A 76 -21.34 10.84 3.76
CA SER A 76 -22.36 11.55 3.01
C SER A 76 -23.43 11.99 4.00
N VAL A 77 -23.12 12.97 4.83
CA VAL A 77 -24.11 13.83 5.48
C VAL A 77 -24.09 15.13 4.68
N LEU A 78 -24.78 15.08 3.54
CA LEU A 78 -25.39 16.26 2.97
C LEU A 78 -26.50 16.67 3.95
N HIS A 79 -26.22 17.69 4.76
CA HIS A 79 -27.26 18.42 5.49
C HIS A 79 -27.89 19.47 4.59
#